data_AF-A0A9J6F840-F1
#
_entry.id   AF-A0A9J6F840-F1
#
_cell.length_a   1.000
_cell.length_b   1.000
_cell.length_c   1.000
_cell.angle_alpha   90.00
_cell.angle_beta   90.00
_cell.angle_gamma   90.00
#
_symmetry.space_group_name_H-M   'P 1'
#
loop_
_entity.id
_entity.type
_entity.pdbx_description
1 polymer ?
#
loop_
_entity_poly.entity_id
_entity_poly.type
_entity_poly.pdbx_seq_one_letter_code
_entity_poly.pdbx_strand_id
1 'polypeptide(L)'
;MGRHSLVTHQDTVPPFGRVYAEGQQKLQGVMCIGYDTYHDCRQKGLSAGGFVASLNKSLTRWYSRVGFHQTHQELGSALKTHLALSMKQYQEENNAVPERILFFRDGVSDGQLLQVQEWEVGQIQSLLTEMFPGRE
;
A
#
# COMPACT_ATOMS: atom_id res chain seq x y z
N MET A 1 -40.32 7.00 39.49
CA MET A 1 -41.27 7.00 38.35
C MET A 1 -40.67 7.84 37.23
N GLY A 2 -40.09 7.17 36.24
CA GLY A 2 -39.34 7.81 35.15
C GLY A 2 -40.27 8.53 34.17
N ARG A 3 -39.88 9.75 33.78
CA ARG A 3 -40.54 10.51 32.71
C ARG A 3 -40.19 9.86 31.37
N HIS A 4 -41.17 9.22 30.76
CA HIS A 4 -41.15 8.93 29.33
C HIS A 4 -41.43 10.22 28.56
N SER A 5 -40.41 10.72 27.87
CA SER A 5 -40.57 11.76 26.85
C SER A 5 -40.62 11.06 25.49
N LEU A 6 -41.75 11.19 24.79
CA LEU A 6 -41.90 10.71 23.42
C LEU A 6 -40.85 11.36 22.51
N VAL A 7 -40.06 10.54 21.83
CA VAL A 7 -39.26 10.98 20.68
C VAL A 7 -40.18 10.95 19.46
N THR A 8 -40.58 12.13 18.98
CA THR A 8 -41.32 12.27 17.73
C THR A 8 -40.37 12.06 16.56
N HIS A 9 -40.60 11.01 15.76
CA HIS A 9 -39.98 10.79 14.46
C HIS A 9 -40.38 11.93 13.52
N GLN A 10 -39.53 12.95 13.39
CA GLN A 10 -39.55 13.85 12.24
C GLN A 10 -38.36 13.49 11.38
N ASP A 11 -38.63 12.67 10.37
CA ASP A 11 -37.72 12.40 9.27
C ASP A 11 -37.44 13.70 8.53
N THR A 12 -36.29 14.32 8.84
CA THR A 12 -35.77 15.43 8.05
C THR A 12 -35.07 14.85 6.83
N VAL A 13 -35.76 14.86 5.70
CA VAL A 13 -35.15 14.62 4.39
C VAL A 13 -34.14 15.75 4.16
N PRO A 14 -32.83 15.47 4.00
CA PRO A 14 -31.86 16.54 3.80
C PRO A 14 -32.11 17.24 2.46
N PRO A 15 -31.99 18.58 2.40
CA PRO A 15 -32.13 19.31 1.14
C PRO A 15 -31.05 18.86 0.16
N PHE A 16 -31.45 18.73 -1.11
CA PHE A 16 -30.60 18.36 -2.24
C PHE A 16 -29.30 19.19 -2.20
N GLY A 17 -28.17 18.54 -1.92
CA GLY A 17 -26.85 19.20 -1.87
C GLY A 17 -25.97 18.88 -0.65
N ARG A 18 -26.45 18.15 0.37
CA ARG A 18 -25.61 17.65 1.49
C ARG A 18 -25.82 16.18 1.79
N VAL A 19 -25.25 15.34 0.94
CA VAL A 19 -24.90 13.93 1.19
C VAL A 19 -23.62 13.79 0.37
N TYR A 20 -22.40 13.77 0.91
CA TYR A 20 -21.69 12.66 1.53
C TYR A 20 -20.51 13.24 2.35
N ALA A 21 -20.64 13.44 3.65
CA ALA A 21 -19.48 13.85 4.48
C ALA A 21 -19.37 13.05 5.80
N GLU A 22 -20.11 11.95 5.90
CA GLU A 22 -20.03 11.03 7.03
C GLU A 22 -19.76 9.64 6.45
N GLY A 23 -18.48 9.25 6.43
CA GLY A 23 -18.06 7.92 5.98
C GLY A 23 -16.72 7.84 5.24
N GLN A 24 -16.11 8.96 4.82
CA GLN A 24 -14.71 8.91 4.36
C GLN A 24 -13.79 8.77 5.56
N GLN A 25 -13.49 7.52 5.95
CA GLN A 25 -12.27 7.22 6.68
C GLN A 25 -11.11 7.87 5.91
N LYS A 26 -10.61 9.00 6.42
CA LYS A 26 -9.48 9.70 5.80
C LYS A 26 -8.33 8.70 5.74
N LEU A 27 -7.80 8.42 4.56
CA LEU A 27 -6.58 7.62 4.33
C LEU A 27 -5.31 8.33 4.87
N GLN A 28 -5.44 9.07 5.97
CA GLN A 28 -4.32 9.70 6.66
C GLN A 28 -3.35 8.64 7.14
N GLY A 29 -2.06 8.89 6.90
CA GLY A 29 -0.99 7.98 7.28
C GLY A 29 -0.97 6.67 6.48
N VAL A 30 -1.76 6.52 5.42
CA VAL A 30 -1.77 5.31 4.58
C VAL A 30 -0.95 5.54 3.32
N MET A 31 -0.02 4.63 3.05
CA MET A 31 0.65 4.50 1.76
C MET A 31 0.16 3.24 1.05
N CYS A 32 -0.42 3.40 -0.14
CA CYS A 32 -0.78 2.29 -1.02
C CYS A 32 0.39 1.99 -1.96
N ILE A 33 0.74 0.71 -2.07
CA ILE A 33 1.79 0.21 -2.96
C ILE A 33 1.19 -0.79 -3.93
N GLY A 34 1.57 -0.69 -5.20
CA GLY A 34 1.31 -1.72 -6.21
C GLY A 34 2.62 -2.35 -6.68
N TYR A 35 2.64 -3.67 -6.78
CA TYR A 35 3.77 -4.42 -7.33
C TYR A 35 3.29 -5.52 -8.27
N ASP A 36 3.86 -5.56 -9.47
CA ASP A 36 3.64 -6.59 -10.48
C ASP A 36 4.98 -7.10 -10.98
N THR A 37 5.04 -8.39 -11.35
CA THR A 37 6.22 -9.02 -11.91
C THR A 37 5.85 -9.82 -13.15
N TYR A 38 6.44 -9.44 -14.27
CA TYR A 38 6.38 -10.22 -15.50
C TYR A 38 7.61 -11.10 -15.62
N HIS A 39 7.42 -12.39 -15.88
CA HIS A 39 8.48 -13.34 -16.19
C HIS A 39 8.43 -13.71 -17.67
N ASP A 40 9.47 -13.37 -18.44
CA ASP A 40 9.51 -13.71 -19.86
C ASP A 40 9.64 -15.23 -20.05
N CYS A 41 8.58 -15.86 -20.56
CA CYS A 41 8.56 -17.29 -20.86
C CYS A 41 9.38 -17.67 -22.11
N ARG A 42 9.74 -16.69 -22.95
CA ARG A 42 10.48 -16.89 -24.22
C ARG A 42 11.99 -16.73 -24.05
N GLN A 43 12.42 -15.83 -23.17
CA GLN A 43 13.82 -15.69 -22.75
C GLN A 43 13.97 -16.08 -21.29
N LYS A 44 14.48 -17.30 -21.05
CA LYS A 44 14.73 -17.79 -19.69
C LYS A 44 15.64 -16.81 -18.94
N GLY A 45 15.13 -16.25 -17.85
CA GLY A 45 15.92 -15.39 -16.96
C GLY A 45 15.87 -13.90 -17.29
N LEU A 46 14.78 -13.38 -17.88
CA LEU A 46 14.51 -11.94 -17.88
C LEU A 46 13.13 -11.71 -17.24
N SER A 47 13.14 -11.03 -16.09
CA SER A 47 11.94 -10.64 -15.36
C SER A 47 11.90 -9.13 -15.20
N ALA A 48 10.72 -8.54 -15.28
CA ALA A 48 10.50 -7.13 -15.03
C ALA A 48 9.59 -6.97 -13.81
N GLY A 49 9.98 -6.15 -12.85
CA GLY A 49 9.18 -5.80 -11.68
C GLY A 49 8.73 -4.34 -11.75
N GLY A 50 7.44 -4.08 -11.83
CA GLY A 50 6.84 -2.76 -11.79
C GLY A 50 6.41 -2.41 -10.37
N PHE A 51 6.93 -1.31 -9.83
CA PHE A 51 6.62 -0.83 -8.48
C PHE A 51 6.05 0.58 -8.51
N VAL A 52 4.95 0.80 -7.78
CA VAL A 52 4.36 2.12 -7.55
C VAL A 52 3.99 2.33 -6.09
N ALA A 53 4.13 3.54 -5.56
CA ALA A 53 3.74 3.88 -4.19
C ALA A 53 3.10 5.27 -4.11
N SER A 54 1.95 5.39 -3.47
CA SER A 54 1.25 6.67 -3.30
C SER A 54 2.01 7.59 -2.35
N LEU A 55 2.11 8.87 -2.68
CA LEU A 55 2.89 9.85 -1.91
C LEU A 55 2.02 10.81 -1.10
N ASN A 56 0.71 10.87 -1.35
CA ASN A 56 -0.18 11.80 -0.68
C ASN A 56 -1.55 11.19 -0.36
N LYS A 57 -2.22 11.79 0.63
CA LYS A 57 -3.54 11.35 1.13
C LYS A 57 -4.66 11.26 0.09
N SER A 58 -4.55 11.99 -1.02
CA SER A 58 -5.54 11.97 -2.10
C SER A 58 -5.27 10.88 -3.14
N LEU A 59 -4.18 10.12 -2.99
CA LEU A 59 -3.74 9.07 -3.93
C LEU A 59 -3.57 9.58 -5.37
N THR A 60 -3.14 10.84 -5.51
CA THR A 60 -2.97 11.48 -6.83
C THR A 60 -1.51 11.62 -7.25
N ARG A 61 -0.57 11.42 -6.33
CA ARG A 61 0.87 11.46 -6.58
C ARG A 61 1.48 10.11 -6.27
N TRP A 62 2.35 9.63 -7.15
CA TRP A 62 2.92 8.29 -7.08
C TRP A 62 4.41 8.31 -7.39
N TYR A 63 5.18 7.63 -6.56
CA TYR A 63 6.52 7.16 -6.90
C TYR A 63 6.39 5.95 -7.83
N SER A 64 7.24 5.82 -8.84
CA SER A 64 7.28 4.65 -9.70
C SER A 64 8.70 4.27 -10.11
N ARG A 65 8.95 2.96 -10.19
CA ARG A 65 10.18 2.36 -10.72
C ARG A 65 9.89 1.03 -11.40
N VAL A 66 10.75 0.70 -12.35
CA VAL A 66 10.79 -0.62 -12.97
C VAL A 66 12.19 -1.19 -12.75
N GLY A 67 12.27 -2.44 -12.31
CA GLY A 67 13.52 -3.20 -12.19
C GLY A 67 13.53 -4.35 -13.19
N PHE A 68 14.67 -4.59 -13.83
CA PHE A 68 14.90 -5.76 -14.68
C PHE A 68 15.87 -6.70 -13.98
N HIS A 69 15.53 -7.97 -13.93
CA HIS A 69 16.25 -8.96 -13.11
C HIS A 69 16.40 -10.27 -13.84
N GLN A 70 17.56 -10.91 -13.66
CA GLN A 70 17.83 -12.22 -14.22
C GLN A 70 17.54 -13.35 -13.22
N THR A 71 17.55 -13.03 -11.93
CA THR A 71 17.29 -13.98 -10.86
C THR A 71 16.28 -13.43 -9.85
N HIS A 72 15.62 -14.33 -9.10
CA HIS A 72 14.68 -13.95 -8.04
C HIS A 72 15.36 -13.17 -6.89
N GLN A 73 16.66 -13.41 -6.66
CA GLN A 73 17.45 -12.72 -5.64
C GLN A 73 17.61 -11.23 -5.98
N GLU A 74 17.85 -10.92 -7.26
CA GLU A 74 17.95 -9.55 -7.75
C GLU A 74 16.59 -8.83 -7.69
N LEU A 75 15.49 -9.56 -7.94
CA LEU A 75 14.14 -9.02 -7.87
C LEU A 75 13.77 -8.57 -6.45
N GLY A 76 14.08 -9.40 -5.44
CA GLY A 76 13.87 -9.04 -4.05
C GLY A 76 14.73 -7.84 -3.61
N SER A 77 15.99 -7.81 -4.05
CA SER A 77 16.92 -6.68 -3.82
C SER A 77 16.36 -5.36 -4.35
N ALA A 78 15.75 -5.38 -5.54
CA ALA A 78 15.10 -4.21 -6.12
C ALA A 78 13.82 -3.82 -5.39
N LEU A 79 12.98 -4.77 -4.97
CA LEU A 79 11.78 -4.49 -4.18
C LEU A 79 12.13 -3.74 -2.89
N LYS A 80 13.10 -4.26 -2.11
CA LYS A 80 13.58 -3.59 -0.89
C LYS A 80 14.09 -2.18 -1.18
N THR A 81 14.87 -2.03 -2.25
CA THR A 81 15.39 -0.72 -2.67
C THR A 81 14.27 0.25 -3.05
N HIS A 82 13.29 -0.19 -3.85
CA HIS A 82 12.17 0.64 -4.29
C HIS A 82 11.30 1.07 -3.11
N LEU A 83 11.04 0.17 -2.15
CA LEU A 83 10.30 0.47 -0.94
C LEU A 83 11.03 1.50 -0.06
N ALA A 84 12.34 1.36 0.13
CA ALA A 84 13.13 2.33 0.91
C ALA A 84 13.09 3.73 0.29
N LEU A 85 13.25 3.81 -1.04
CA LEU A 85 13.19 5.08 -1.76
C LEU A 85 11.79 5.71 -1.73
N SER A 86 10.72 4.91 -1.87
CA SER A 86 9.36 5.43 -1.77
C SER A 86 9.02 5.92 -0.37
N MET A 87 9.49 5.24 0.67
CA MET A 87 9.31 5.66 2.07
C MET A 87 9.99 7.00 2.34
N LYS A 88 11.21 7.18 1.84
CA LYS A 88 11.92 8.47 1.91
C LYS A 88 11.13 9.57 1.21
N GLN A 89 10.65 9.32 0.00
CA GLN A 89 9.91 10.32 -0.76
C GLN A 89 8.54 10.64 -0.14
N TYR A 90 7.86 9.65 0.44
CA TYR A 90 6.64 9.88 1.23
C TYR A 90 6.94 10.78 2.43
N GLN A 91 8.04 10.54 3.15
CA GLN A 91 8.44 11.35 4.29
C GLN A 91 8.75 12.80 3.91
N GLU A 92 9.43 13.01 2.77
CA GLU A 92 9.70 14.35 2.24
C GLU A 92 8.41 15.12 1.90
N GLU A 93 7.38 14.44 1.36
CA GLU A 93 6.11 15.09 1.02
C GLU A 93 5.20 15.36 2.23
N ASN A 94 5.28 14.53 3.27
CA ASN A 94 4.33 14.55 4.38
C ASN A 94 4.93 15.01 5.71
N ASN A 95 6.26 15.19 5.79
CA ASN A 95 7.02 15.39 7.04
C ASN A 95 6.77 14.28 8.08
N ALA A 96 6.34 13.11 7.63
CA ALA A 96 5.99 11.96 8.45
C ALA A 96 6.12 10.68 7.62
N VAL A 97 6.48 9.58 8.26
CA VAL A 97 6.42 8.24 7.65
C VAL A 97 4.98 7.73 7.62
N PRO A 98 4.62 6.82 6.70
CA PRO A 98 3.29 6.22 6.73
C PRO A 98 3.11 5.36 7.98
N GLU A 99 1.93 5.44 8.58
CA GLU A 99 1.51 4.62 9.73
C GLU A 99 1.05 3.23 9.29
N ARG A 100 0.53 3.13 8.07
CA ARG A 100 0.04 1.88 7.47
C ARG A 100 0.47 1.79 6.01
N ILE A 101 0.86 0.59 5.60
CA ILE A 101 1.17 0.26 4.21
C ILE A 101 0.14 -0.76 3.73
N LEU A 102 -0.54 -0.44 2.62
CA LEU A 102 -1.39 -1.39 1.91
C LEU A 102 -0.62 -1.84 0.67
N PHE A 103 -0.23 -3.11 0.62
CA PHE A 103 0.58 -3.66 -0.46
C PHE A 103 -0.28 -4.57 -1.37
N PHE A 104 -0.52 -4.13 -2.60
CA PHE A 104 -1.24 -4.87 -3.61
C PHE A 104 -0.25 -5.56 -4.54
N ARG A 105 -0.21 -6.89 -4.46
CA ARG A 105 0.65 -7.74 -5.29
C ARG A 105 -0.19 -8.41 -6.38
N ASP A 106 0.05 -8.07 -7.65
CA ASP A 106 -0.67 -8.63 -8.80
C ASP A 106 -0.03 -9.96 -9.28
N GLY A 107 -0.75 -10.76 -10.07
CA GLY A 107 -0.15 -11.83 -10.87
C GLY A 107 0.39 -13.05 -10.10
N VAL A 108 -0.05 -13.28 -8.87
CA VAL A 108 0.38 -14.44 -8.05
C VAL A 108 -0.61 -15.59 -8.18
N SER A 109 -0.12 -16.75 -8.61
CA SER A 109 -0.87 -18.02 -8.58
C SER A 109 -0.65 -18.78 -7.26
N ASP A 110 -1.53 -19.74 -6.96
CA ASP A 110 -1.43 -20.56 -5.73
C ASP A 110 -0.06 -21.24 -5.56
N GLY A 111 0.56 -21.67 -6.67
CA GLY A 111 1.88 -22.30 -6.68
C GLY A 111 3.04 -21.35 -6.33
N GLN A 112 2.80 -20.04 -6.34
CA GLN A 112 3.80 -19.01 -6.06
C GLN A 112 3.67 -18.40 -4.66
N LEU A 113 2.61 -18.74 -3.90
CA LEU A 113 2.31 -18.10 -2.61
C LEU A 113 3.45 -18.24 -1.60
N LEU A 114 4.01 -19.44 -1.44
CA LEU A 114 5.14 -19.67 -0.53
C LEU A 114 6.37 -18.85 -0.94
N GLN A 115 6.64 -18.79 -2.25
CA GLN A 115 7.75 -18.01 -2.76
C GLN A 115 7.55 -16.51 -2.50
N VAL A 116 6.36 -15.97 -2.73
CA VAL A 116 6.05 -14.56 -2.44
C VAL A 116 6.17 -14.27 -0.95
N GLN A 117 5.69 -15.18 -0.10
CA GLN A 117 5.78 -15.06 1.35
C GLN A 117 7.25 -15.05 1.84
N GLU A 118 8.07 -15.98 1.36
CA GLU A 118 9.47 -16.08 1.80
C GLU A 118 10.32 -14.93 1.28
N TRP A 119 10.15 -14.56 0.01
CA TRP A 119 11.05 -13.63 -0.67
C TRP A 119 10.55 -12.18 -0.61
N GLU A 120 9.32 -11.91 -1.04
CA GLU A 120 8.82 -10.53 -1.13
C GLU A 120 8.41 -10.01 0.24
N VAL A 121 7.58 -10.76 0.98
CA VAL A 121 7.14 -10.35 2.32
C VAL A 121 8.32 -10.31 3.28
N GLY A 122 9.25 -11.27 3.19
CA GLY A 122 10.49 -11.27 3.97
C GLY A 122 11.34 -10.00 3.76
N GLN A 123 11.50 -9.54 2.51
CA GLN A 123 12.23 -8.31 2.20
C GLN A 123 11.52 -7.05 2.74
N ILE A 124 10.19 -7.00 2.62
CA ILE A 124 9.37 -5.91 3.16
C ILE A 124 9.54 -5.84 4.68
N GLN A 125 9.34 -6.97 5.37
CA GLN A 125 9.49 -7.04 6.83
C GLN A 125 10.91 -6.69 7.28
N SER A 126 11.93 -7.24 6.63
CA SER A 126 13.33 -6.91 6.92
C SER A 126 13.59 -5.41 6.85
N LEU A 127 13.14 -4.74 5.79
CA LEU A 127 13.33 -3.30 5.66
C LEU A 127 12.57 -2.52 6.74
N LEU A 128 11.31 -2.86 7.00
CA LEU A 128 10.50 -2.14 7.99
C LEU A 128 11.09 -2.27 9.40
N THR A 129 11.60 -3.46 9.75
CA THR A 129 12.32 -3.69 11.00
C THR A 129 13.62 -2.89 11.08
N GLU A 130 14.38 -2.79 9.98
CA GLU A 130 15.60 -1.97 9.90
C GLU A 130 15.30 -0.46 10.03
N MET A 131 14.23 0.02 9.41
CA MET A 131 13.84 1.44 9.44
C MET A 131 13.18 1.84 10.76
N PHE A 132 12.46 0.92 11.42
CA PHE A 132 11.68 1.18 12.62
C PHE A 132 11.92 0.13 13.70
N PRO A 133 13.14 0.07 14.28
CA PRO A 133 13.45 -0.91 15.31
C PRO A 133 12.53 -0.75 16.54
N GLY A 134 11.97 -1.86 17.02
CA GLY A 134 11.15 -1.90 18.24
C GLY A 134 9.67 -1.53 18.07
N ARG A 135 9.16 -1.49 16.83
CA ARG A 135 7.72 -1.42 16.55
C ARG A 135 7.27 -2.75 15.92
N GLU A 136 6.55 -3.57 16.68
CA GLU A 136 5.84 -4.77 16.20
C GLU A 136 4.37 -4.46 15.91
#